data_AF-A0A098BIU7-F1
#
_entry.id   AF-A0A098BIU7-F1
#
_cell.length_a   1.000
_cell.length_b   1.000
_cell.length_c   1.000
_cell.angle_alpha   90.00
_cell.angle_beta   90.00
_cell.angle_gamma   90.00
#
_symmetry.space_group_name_H-M   'P 1'
#
loop_
_entity.id
_entity.type
_entity.pdbx_description
1 polymer ?
#
loop_
_entity_poly.entity_id
_entity_poly.type
_entity_poly.pdbx_seq_one_letter_code
_entity_poly.pdbx_strand_id
1 'polypeptide(L)'
;MIDPRLEHFLLYELSDDWMPLGSFVALTERITPDDCSSGRVLAIIRDLAERGYLRLGGWPGDGRPWEPWDVPLDEAMDRIAHGFNGEVGYLEASPRQAATTEVFRAEITALGETRLRELGDPYDIYGDPWWDDPNMRAEGEFPPWQD
;
A
#
# COMPACT_ATOMS: atom_id res chain seq x y z
N MET A 1 -12.22 -7.59 -6.83
CA MET A 1 -12.27 -6.13 -7.06
C MET A 1 -11.87 -5.46 -5.75
N ILE A 2 -11.05 -4.40 -5.81
CA ILE A 2 -10.65 -3.64 -4.61
C ILE A 2 -11.87 -2.84 -4.10
N ASP A 3 -12.03 -2.72 -2.77
CA ASP A 3 -13.02 -1.80 -2.18
C ASP A 3 -12.68 -0.35 -2.60
N PRO A 4 -13.63 0.44 -3.11
CA PRO A 4 -13.35 1.79 -3.59
C PRO A 4 -12.69 2.71 -2.54
N ARG A 5 -13.02 2.58 -1.25
CA ARG A 5 -12.38 3.34 -0.17
C ARG A 5 -10.92 2.93 -0.02
N LEU A 6 -10.67 1.62 -0.04
CA LEU A 6 -9.31 1.10 0.05
C LEU A 6 -8.45 1.54 -1.14
N GLU A 7 -8.96 1.47 -2.38
CA GLU A 7 -8.25 2.02 -3.55
C GLU A 7 -7.91 3.50 -3.32
N HIS A 8 -8.86 4.29 -2.82
CA HIS A 8 -8.70 5.72 -2.62
C HIS A 8 -7.64 6.05 -1.56
N PHE A 9 -7.70 5.42 -0.38
CA PHE A 9 -6.68 5.63 0.67
C PHE A 9 -5.30 5.12 0.25
N LEU A 10 -5.21 3.98 -0.44
CA LEU A 10 -3.92 3.48 -0.95
C LEU A 10 -3.28 4.49 -1.91
N LEU A 11 -4.07 5.05 -2.84
CA LEU A 11 -3.55 6.06 -3.77
C LEU A 11 -3.19 7.37 -3.06
N TYR A 12 -3.95 7.76 -2.04
CA TYR A 12 -3.65 8.95 -1.24
C TYR A 12 -2.32 8.80 -0.50
N GLU A 13 -2.11 7.70 0.24
CA GLU A 13 -0.85 7.43 0.94
C GLU A 13 0.34 7.32 -0.04
N LEU A 14 0.15 6.66 -1.19
CA LEU A 14 1.16 6.57 -2.24
C LEU A 14 1.55 7.93 -2.83
N SER A 15 0.68 8.94 -2.72
CA SER A 15 0.96 10.29 -3.24
C SER A 15 1.82 11.14 -2.30
N ASP A 16 1.92 10.75 -1.03
CA ASP A 16 2.75 11.46 -0.03
C ASP A 16 4.19 10.92 0.00
N ASP A 17 4.38 9.59 -0.02
CA ASP A 17 5.70 8.96 0.04
C ASP A 17 5.73 7.56 -0.61
N TRP A 18 6.92 6.97 -0.73
CA TRP A 18 7.07 5.56 -1.08
C TRP A 18 6.45 4.67 0.00
N MET A 19 5.47 3.87 -0.43
CA MET A 19 4.62 3.09 0.48
C MET A 19 5.17 1.66 0.69
N PRO A 20 5.53 1.27 1.92
CA PRO A 20 6.00 -0.08 2.22
C PRO A 20 4.85 -1.09 2.35
N LEU A 21 5.21 -2.39 2.30
CA LEU A 21 4.26 -3.49 2.48
C LEU A 21 3.40 -3.31 3.74
N GLY A 22 4.02 -2.93 4.86
CA GLY A 22 3.33 -2.74 6.14
C GLY A 22 2.16 -1.77 6.06
N SER A 23 2.27 -0.71 5.26
CA SER A 23 1.18 0.25 5.06
C SER A 23 0.03 -0.35 4.25
N PHE A 24 0.31 -1.22 3.25
CA PHE A 24 -0.73 -1.92 2.51
C PHE A 24 -1.51 -2.86 3.43
N VAL A 25 -0.80 -3.57 4.30
CA VAL A 25 -1.40 -4.45 5.31
C VAL A 25 -2.28 -3.63 6.25
N ALA A 26 -1.74 -2.56 6.84
CA ALA A 26 -2.47 -1.74 7.81
C ALA A 26 -3.76 -1.13 7.23
N LEU A 27 -3.70 -0.57 6.01
CA LEU A 27 -4.88 -0.01 5.35
C LEU A 27 -5.91 -1.09 4.98
N THR A 28 -5.46 -2.25 4.51
CA THR A 28 -6.38 -3.35 4.15
C THR A 28 -7.06 -3.92 5.39
N GLU A 29 -6.31 -4.13 6.48
CA GLU A 29 -6.86 -4.57 7.77
C GLU A 29 -7.85 -3.55 8.33
N ARG A 30 -7.57 -2.25 8.17
CA ARG A 30 -8.43 -1.21 8.73
C ARG A 30 -9.72 -1.00 7.95
N ILE A 31 -9.64 -0.93 6.63
CA ILE A 31 -10.78 -0.56 5.77
C ILE A 31 -11.60 -1.79 5.37
N THR A 32 -10.95 -2.94 5.21
CA THR A 32 -11.60 -4.20 4.81
C THR A 32 -11.21 -5.34 5.76
N PRO A 33 -11.56 -5.27 7.06
CA PRO A 33 -11.10 -6.23 8.07
C PRO A 33 -11.54 -7.67 7.80
N ASP A 34 -12.66 -7.87 7.10
CA ASP A 34 -13.16 -9.20 6.72
C ASP A 34 -12.45 -9.80 5.49
N ASP A 35 -11.60 -9.02 4.80
CA ASP A 35 -10.93 -9.37 3.54
C ASP A 35 -9.44 -8.93 3.55
N CYS A 36 -8.70 -9.28 4.60
CA CYS A 36 -7.31 -8.82 4.80
C CYS A 36 -6.24 -9.93 4.83
N SER A 37 -6.53 -11.10 4.23
CA SER A 37 -5.53 -12.18 4.14
C SER A 37 -4.27 -11.76 3.34
N SER A 38 -3.13 -12.40 3.58
CA SER A 38 -1.89 -12.08 2.85
C SER A 38 -2.05 -12.21 1.32
N GLY A 39 -2.74 -13.25 0.85
CA GLY A 39 -3.04 -13.42 -0.57
C GLY A 39 -3.91 -12.30 -1.13
N ARG A 40 -4.79 -11.72 -0.30
CA ARG A 40 -5.63 -10.59 -0.69
C ARG A 40 -4.84 -9.30 -0.83
N VAL A 41 -3.99 -8.98 0.13
CA VAL A 41 -3.09 -7.82 0.06
C VAL A 41 -2.17 -7.91 -1.17
N LEU A 42 -1.60 -9.09 -1.46
CA LEU A 42 -0.82 -9.30 -2.69
C LEU A 42 -1.67 -9.08 -3.96
N ALA A 43 -2.92 -9.54 -3.97
CA ALA A 43 -3.83 -9.32 -5.10
C ALA A 43 -4.19 -7.83 -5.28
N ILE A 44 -4.30 -7.06 -4.20
CA ILE A 44 -4.51 -5.60 -4.23
C ILE A 44 -3.29 -4.90 -4.85
N ILE A 45 -2.08 -5.22 -4.39
CA ILE A 45 -0.83 -4.67 -4.92
C ILE A 45 -0.71 -4.97 -6.43
N ARG A 46 -0.98 -6.23 -6.81
CA ARG A 46 -0.99 -6.64 -8.22
C ARG A 46 -2.01 -5.84 -9.04
N ASP A 47 -3.26 -5.73 -8.61
CA ASP A 47 -4.31 -5.02 -9.37
C ASP A 47 -3.95 -3.53 -9.58
N LEU A 48 -3.40 -2.87 -8.56
CA LEU A 48 -2.91 -1.48 -8.69
C LEU A 48 -1.74 -1.37 -9.68
N ALA A 49 -0.80 -2.33 -9.65
CA ALA A 49 0.32 -2.37 -10.58
C ALA A 49 -0.12 -2.69 -12.03
N GLU A 50 -1.05 -3.64 -12.22
CA GLU A 50 -1.61 -4.02 -13.53
C GLU A 50 -2.38 -2.85 -14.17
N ARG A 51 -3.09 -2.07 -13.36
CA ARG A 51 -3.74 -0.81 -13.79
C ARG A 51 -2.75 0.30 -14.06
N GLY A 52 -1.47 0.10 -13.74
CA GLY A 52 -0.41 1.08 -13.89
C GLY A 52 -0.53 2.25 -12.93
N TYR A 53 -1.19 2.09 -11.77
CA TYR A 53 -1.35 3.16 -10.79
C TYR A 53 -0.11 3.32 -9.90
N LEU A 54 0.63 2.23 -9.66
CA LEU A 54 1.88 2.26 -8.91
C LEU A 54 3.02 1.56 -9.67
N ARG A 55 4.25 1.83 -9.25
CA ARG A 55 5.46 1.09 -9.64
C ARG A 55 6.03 0.37 -8.43
N LEU A 56 6.52 -0.85 -8.67
CA LEU A 56 7.18 -1.65 -7.65
C LEU A 56 8.69 -1.41 -7.71
N GLY A 57 9.31 -1.25 -6.55
CA GLY A 57 10.74 -1.04 -6.43
C GLY A 57 11.22 -1.30 -5.00
N GLY A 58 12.50 -1.05 -4.77
CA GLY A 58 13.09 -1.25 -3.45
C GLY A 58 14.44 -0.59 -3.32
N TRP A 59 15.02 -0.73 -2.13
CA TRP A 59 16.35 -0.24 -1.79
C TRP A 59 17.31 -1.35 -2.16
N PRO A 60 18.24 -1.12 -3.10
CA PRO A 60 19.17 -2.16 -3.52
C PRO A 60 20.31 -2.37 -2.52
N GLY A 61 20.23 -1.76 -1.33
CA GLY A 61 21.24 -1.80 -0.27
C GLY A 61 22.38 -0.81 -0.49
N ASP A 62 23.38 -0.87 0.41
CA ASP A 62 24.66 -0.13 0.31
C ASP A 62 24.54 1.39 0.21
N GLY A 63 23.49 1.97 0.80
CA GLY A 63 23.24 3.42 0.81
C GLY A 63 22.79 3.99 -0.54
N ARG A 64 22.40 3.14 -1.48
CA ARG A 64 21.84 3.56 -2.77
C ARG A 64 20.38 4.04 -2.62
N PRO A 65 19.92 4.98 -3.46
CA PRO A 65 18.54 5.44 -3.45
C PRO A 65 17.60 4.30 -3.86
N TRP A 66 16.31 4.49 -3.57
CA TRP A 66 15.26 3.66 -4.12
C TRP A 66 15.34 3.60 -5.64
N GLU A 67 15.07 2.42 -6.20
CA GLU A 67 14.96 2.24 -7.65
C GLU A 67 13.73 1.40 -8.01
N PRO A 68 13.04 1.74 -9.12
CA PRO A 68 12.00 0.89 -9.66
C PRO A 68 12.62 -0.41 -10.17
N TRP A 69 11.90 -1.52 -10.01
CA TRP A 69 12.34 -2.80 -10.56
C TRP A 69 11.99 -2.90 -12.04
N ASP A 70 13.00 -2.98 -12.90
CA ASP A 70 12.85 -3.23 -14.33
C ASP A 70 12.73 -4.73 -14.62
N VAL A 71 11.65 -5.33 -14.14
CA VAL A 71 11.34 -6.76 -14.30
C VAL A 71 9.86 -6.97 -14.60
N PRO A 72 9.45 -8.11 -15.18
CA PRO A 72 8.04 -8.44 -15.36
C PRO A 72 7.27 -8.39 -14.04
N LEU A 73 6.00 -7.97 -14.08
CA LEU A 73 5.17 -7.86 -12.88
C LEU A 73 5.08 -9.19 -12.10
N ASP A 74 5.00 -10.32 -12.79
CA ASP A 74 4.97 -11.63 -12.13
C ASP A 74 6.24 -11.87 -11.29
N GLU A 75 7.41 -11.44 -11.78
CA GLU A 75 8.68 -11.54 -11.04
C GLU A 75 8.72 -10.55 -9.87
N ALA A 76 8.24 -9.31 -10.07
CA ALA A 76 8.14 -8.34 -8.98
C ALA A 76 7.20 -8.82 -7.86
N MET A 77 6.06 -9.43 -8.21
CA MET A 77 5.14 -10.01 -7.24
C MET A 77 5.73 -11.23 -6.53
N ASP A 78 6.50 -12.07 -7.24
CA ASP A 78 7.22 -13.21 -6.65
C ASP A 78 8.24 -12.74 -5.59
N ARG A 79 9.00 -11.68 -5.89
CA ARG A 79 9.92 -11.03 -4.94
C ARG A 79 9.21 -10.54 -3.67
N ILE A 80 8.03 -9.93 -3.80
CA ILE A 80 7.26 -9.44 -2.64
C ILE A 80 6.69 -10.61 -1.84
N ALA A 81 6.19 -11.63 -2.52
CA ALA A 81 5.57 -12.78 -1.90
C ALA A 81 6.58 -13.63 -1.11
N HIS A 82 7.75 -13.89 -1.69
CA HIS A 82 8.72 -14.88 -1.21
C HIS A 82 10.06 -14.30 -0.72
N GLY A 83 10.26 -12.99 -0.88
CA GLY A 83 11.43 -12.28 -0.39
C GLY A 83 12.42 -11.95 -1.50
N PHE A 84 13.21 -10.91 -1.25
CA PHE A 84 14.21 -10.43 -2.20
C PHE A 84 15.30 -9.64 -1.48
N ASN A 85 16.53 -9.69 -2.00
CA ASN A 85 17.67 -8.93 -1.46
C ASN A 85 17.94 -9.14 0.05
N GLY A 86 17.66 -10.34 0.58
CA GLY A 86 17.82 -10.67 2.00
C GLY A 86 16.64 -10.29 2.89
N GLU A 87 15.62 -9.62 2.34
CA GLU A 87 14.35 -9.33 3.03
C GLU A 87 13.41 -10.53 2.99
N VAL A 88 12.61 -10.69 4.04
CA VAL A 88 11.63 -11.77 4.18
C VAL A 88 10.41 -11.47 3.32
N GLY A 89 9.95 -12.46 2.56
CA GLY A 89 8.72 -12.39 1.79
C GLY A 89 7.47 -12.31 2.65
N TYR A 90 6.42 -11.71 2.11
CA TYR A 90 5.19 -11.51 2.86
C TYR A 90 4.51 -12.82 3.28
N LEU A 91 4.60 -13.87 2.46
CA LEU A 91 3.96 -15.16 2.77
C LEU A 91 4.65 -15.90 3.91
N GLU A 92 5.93 -15.64 4.13
CA GLU A 92 6.74 -16.24 5.21
C GLU A 92 6.93 -15.30 6.41
N ALA A 93 6.51 -14.04 6.30
CA ALA A 93 6.66 -13.04 7.35
C ALA A 93 5.71 -13.28 8.53
N SER A 94 6.23 -13.16 9.76
CA SER A 94 5.38 -12.92 10.93
C SER A 94 4.71 -11.54 10.84
N PRO A 95 3.62 -11.28 11.60
CA PRO A 95 2.97 -9.95 11.59
C PRO A 95 3.93 -8.80 11.86
N ARG A 96 4.87 -8.98 12.80
CA ARG A 96 5.90 -7.98 13.10
C ARG A 96 6.86 -7.76 11.91
N GLN A 97 7.24 -8.82 11.20
CA GLN A 97 8.11 -8.70 10.02
C GLN A 97 7.37 -8.05 8.86
N ALA A 98 6.11 -8.40 8.62
CA ALA A 98 5.30 -7.79 7.58
C ALA A 98 5.11 -6.28 7.80
N ALA A 99 4.99 -5.86 9.07
CA ALA A 99 4.86 -4.45 9.44
C ALA A 99 6.14 -3.62 9.22
N THR A 100 7.32 -4.25 9.19
CA THR A 100 8.62 -3.53 9.16
C THR A 100 9.55 -3.96 8.02
N THR A 101 9.10 -4.84 7.13
CA THR A 101 9.95 -5.32 6.04
C THR A 101 10.10 -4.25 4.96
N GLU A 102 11.30 -4.18 4.40
CA GLU A 102 11.64 -3.31 3.28
C GLU A 102 11.79 -4.14 1.98
N VAL A 103 11.13 -5.30 1.91
CA VAL A 103 11.15 -6.19 0.72
C VAL A 103 10.77 -5.43 -0.56
N PHE A 104 9.88 -4.43 -0.44
CA PHE A 104 9.61 -3.46 -1.49
C PHE A 104 9.02 -2.17 -0.90
N ARG A 105 9.04 -1.11 -1.70
CA ARG A 105 8.06 -0.02 -1.59
C ARG A 105 7.53 0.39 -2.95
N ALA A 106 6.28 0.82 -2.95
CA ALA A 106 5.62 1.31 -4.14
C ALA A 106 5.74 2.83 -4.28
N GLU A 107 5.84 3.30 -5.51
CA GLU A 107 5.76 4.71 -5.92
C GLU A 107 4.47 4.93 -6.71
N ILE A 108 3.74 6.03 -6.46
CA ILE A 108 2.61 6.40 -7.34
C ILE A 108 3.11 6.76 -8.74
N THR A 109 2.34 6.41 -9.76
CA THR A 109 2.61 6.86 -11.13
C THR A 109 1.79 8.10 -11.47
N ALA A 110 2.12 8.75 -12.60
CA ALA A 110 1.28 9.81 -13.17
C ALA A 110 -0.18 9.37 -13.45
N LEU A 111 -0.40 8.08 -13.76
CA LEU A 111 -1.75 7.56 -13.94
C LEU A 111 -2.46 7.38 -12.59
N GLY A 112 -1.74 6.90 -11.56
CA GLY A 112 -2.23 6.85 -10.18
C GLY A 112 -2.59 8.23 -9.64
N GLU A 113 -1.74 9.24 -9.85
CA GLU A 113 -2.02 10.63 -9.48
C GLU A 113 -3.25 11.19 -10.21
N THR A 114 -3.41 10.84 -11.48
CA THR A 114 -4.60 11.25 -12.24
C THR A 114 -5.86 10.63 -11.66
N ARG A 115 -5.80 9.33 -11.32
CA ARG A 115 -6.90 8.63 -10.66
C ARG A 115 -7.21 9.24 -9.30
N LEU A 116 -6.20 9.55 -8.48
CA LEU A 116 -6.39 10.20 -7.18
C LEU A 116 -7.09 11.56 -7.32
N ARG A 117 -6.66 12.39 -8.28
CA ARG A 117 -7.30 13.69 -8.55
C ARG A 117 -8.77 13.57 -8.97
N GLU A 118 -9.15 12.50 -9.67
CA GLU A 118 -10.55 12.23 -10.01
C GLU A 118 -11.38 11.83 -8.79
N LEU A 119 -10.76 11.14 -7.83
CA LEU A 119 -11.41 10.66 -6.62
C LEU A 119 -11.52 11.75 -5.53
N GLY A 120 -10.57 12.68 -5.45
CA GLY A 120 -10.53 13.74 -4.44
C GLY A 120 -9.74 13.34 -3.19
N ASP A 121 -10.02 13.99 -2.06
CA ASP A 121 -9.42 13.65 -0.76
C ASP A 121 -10.29 12.59 -0.03
N PRO A 122 -9.74 11.41 0.30
CA PRO A 122 -10.53 10.36 0.95
C PRO A 122 -10.95 10.73 2.39
N TYR A 123 -10.21 11.58 3.10
CA TYR A 123 -10.58 12.04 4.44
C TYR A 123 -11.80 12.97 4.40
N ASP A 124 -11.87 13.85 3.40
CA ASP A 124 -13.03 14.73 3.17
C ASP A 124 -14.30 13.95 2.81
N ILE A 125 -14.14 12.78 2.17
CA ILE A 125 -15.25 12.00 1.61
C ILE A 125 -15.72 10.92 2.60
N TYR A 126 -14.80 10.14 3.15
CA TYR A 126 -15.09 8.97 3.97
C TYR A 126 -14.84 9.18 5.46
N GLY A 127 -14.11 10.23 5.84
CA GLY A 127 -13.66 10.45 7.20
C GLY A 127 -12.32 9.77 7.49
N ASP A 128 -11.81 9.99 8.70
CA ASP A 128 -10.57 9.37 9.17
C ASP A 128 -10.82 7.88 9.52
N PRO A 129 -10.21 6.93 8.79
CA PRO A 129 -10.40 5.53 9.11
C PRO A 129 -9.83 5.21 10.49
N TRP A 130 -8.88 5.97 11.05
CA TRP A 130 -8.33 5.75 12.39
C TRP A 130 -8.99 6.57 13.50
N TRP A 131 -10.21 7.08 13.27
CA TRP A 131 -10.90 7.99 14.21
C TRP A 131 -11.01 7.49 15.67
N ASP A 132 -11.01 6.18 15.88
CA ASP A 132 -11.10 5.50 17.19
C ASP A 132 -9.74 5.15 17.82
N ASP A 133 -8.63 5.37 17.11
CA ASP A 133 -7.26 5.16 17.61
C ASP A 133 -6.56 6.51 17.85
N PRO A 134 -6.40 6.95 19.12
CA PRO A 134 -5.77 8.22 19.45
C PRO A 134 -4.32 8.38 18.98
N ASN A 135 -3.62 7.29 18.67
CA ASN A 135 -2.22 7.34 18.24
C ASN A 135 -2.08 7.42 16.72
N MET A 136 -3.14 7.11 15.97
CA MET A 136 -3.13 6.99 14.51
C MET A 136 -4.09 7.98 13.84
N ARG A 137 -5.08 8.50 14.57
CA ARG A 137 -6.05 9.46 14.03
C ARG A 137 -5.38 10.71 13.47
N ALA A 138 -5.89 11.18 12.34
CA ALA A 138 -5.44 12.41 11.72
C ALA A 138 -5.87 13.64 12.55
N GLU A 139 -5.07 14.71 12.47
CA GLU A 139 -5.45 16.01 13.03
C GLU A 139 -6.39 16.73 12.07
N GLY A 140 -7.62 17.04 12.49
CA GLY A 140 -8.57 17.78 11.67
C GLY A 140 -10.03 17.60 12.07
N GLU A 141 -10.91 18.31 11.38
CA GLU A 141 -12.35 18.07 11.41
C GLU A 141 -12.75 17.27 10.18
N PHE A 142 -12.99 15.97 10.36
CA PHE A 142 -13.41 15.06 9.30
C PHE A 142 -14.87 14.64 9.49
N PRO A 143 -15.61 14.28 8.42
CA PRO A 143 -16.88 13.59 8.60
C PRO A 143 -16.68 12.28 9.40
N PRO A 144 -17.74 11.74 10.04
CA PRO A 144 -17.65 10.43 10.67
C PRO A 144 -17.22 9.36 9.67
N TRP A 145 -16.36 8.45 10.10
CA TRP A 145 -15.94 7.31 9.30
C TRP A 145 -17.15 6.52 8.79
N GLN A 146 -17.18 6.27 7.49
CA GLN A 146 -18.26 5.53 6.83
C GLN A 146 -17.82 4.10 6.57
N ASP A 147 -18.27 3.17 7.43
CA ASP A 147 -18.09 1.71 7.32
C ASP A 147 -18.85 1.05 6.16
#